data_AF-A0A1B6MJN8-F1
#
_entry.id   AF-A0A1B6MJN8-F1
#
_cell.length_a   1.000
_cell.length_b   1.000
_cell.length_c   1.000
_cell.angle_alpha   90.00
_cell.angle_beta   90.00
_cell.angle_gamma   90.00
#
_symmetry.space_group_name_H-M   'P 1'
#
loop_
_entity.id
_entity.type
_entity.pdbx_description
1 polymer ?
#
loop_
_entity_poly.entity_id
_entity_poly.type
_entity_poly.pdbx_seq_one_letter_code
_entity_poly.pdbx_strand_id
1 'polypeptide(L)'
;MTDLIISQNYVGSVVKQSDIDDDSGDEDDDTSPNDVFGITTVVNLTDKQNLECIQQLRQLLSELCQEHGTDQSNAVVNNLLANDASPVGLLINERFINIPAQICVPLFESLSKEMKKAKEKNLSFDFGYFIMICKLYKMDNENTKKTKKSGKNKTAPVTQDSEILWSNPEEELFDQEADCRFEFCVKAESDSGLSGRWMEDDVAMTPYRRILILSAAKLDPLIQRIKEYVSG
;
A
#
# COMPACT_ATOMS: atom_id res chain seq x y z
N MET A 1 -13.37 4.41 -9.70
CA MET A 1 -12.13 3.65 -9.44
C MET A 1 -12.41 2.15 -9.42
N THR A 2 -13.36 1.66 -8.61
CA THR A 2 -13.69 0.22 -8.54
C THR A 2 -14.01 -0.39 -9.91
N ASP A 3 -14.90 0.23 -10.70
CA ASP A 3 -15.23 -0.26 -12.04
C ASP A 3 -14.02 -0.31 -12.96
N LEU A 4 -13.09 0.64 -12.82
CA LEU A 4 -11.84 0.65 -13.58
C LEU A 4 -11.01 -0.58 -13.23
N ILE A 5 -10.80 -0.85 -11.93
CA ILE A 5 -10.05 -2.03 -11.46
C ILE A 5 -10.70 -3.33 -11.95
N ILE A 6 -12.02 -3.46 -11.83
CA ILE A 6 -12.76 -4.65 -12.25
C ILE A 6 -12.65 -4.86 -13.77
N SER A 7 -12.64 -3.78 -14.56
CA SER A 7 -12.54 -3.86 -16.02
C SER A 7 -11.14 -4.22 -16.55
N GLN A 8 -10.12 -4.32 -15.68
CA GLN A 8 -8.76 -4.68 -16.08
C GLN A 8 -8.61 -6.19 -16.28
N ASN A 9 -8.32 -6.61 -17.52
CA ASN A 9 -8.26 -8.03 -17.89
C ASN A 9 -6.83 -8.58 -18.05
N TYR A 10 -5.79 -7.78 -17.78
CA TYR A 10 -4.40 -8.13 -18.12
C TYR A 10 -3.45 -8.21 -16.94
N VAL A 11 -3.77 -7.51 -15.85
CA VAL A 11 -2.95 -7.45 -14.65
C VAL A 11 -3.86 -7.44 -13.42
N GLY A 12 -3.47 -8.20 -12.41
CA GLY A 12 -4.16 -8.21 -11.14
C GLY A 12 -4.47 -9.62 -10.68
N SER A 13 -4.41 -9.82 -9.37
CA SER A 13 -4.72 -11.08 -8.72
C SER A 13 -5.66 -10.82 -7.54
N VAL A 14 -6.56 -11.75 -7.30
CA VAL A 14 -7.44 -11.77 -6.13
C VAL A 14 -7.13 -12.98 -5.27
N VAL A 15 -7.24 -12.82 -3.96
CA VAL A 15 -7.12 -13.92 -3.00
C VAL A 15 -8.53 -14.41 -2.68
N LYS A 16 -8.76 -15.69 -2.91
CA LYS A 16 -9.97 -16.40 -2.50
C LYS A 16 -9.58 -17.57 -1.59
N GLN A 17 -10.47 -17.94 -0.68
CA GLN A 17 -10.34 -19.21 0.03
C GLN A 17 -10.70 -20.32 -0.96
N SER A 18 -9.90 -21.39 -0.99
CA SER A 18 -10.24 -22.59 -1.74
C SER A 18 -11.28 -23.36 -0.96
N ASP A 19 -12.36 -23.78 -1.60
CA ASP A 19 -13.24 -24.80 -1.05
C ASP A 19 -12.40 -26.07 -0.87
N ILE A 20 -12.23 -26.49 0.38
CA ILE A 20 -11.61 -27.76 0.70
C ILE A 20 -12.67 -28.81 0.41
N ASP A 21 -12.43 -29.68 -0.56
CA ASP A 21 -13.27 -30.82 -0.95
C ASP A 21 -13.90 -31.53 0.27
N ASP A 22 -15.18 -31.28 0.54
CA ASP A 22 -16.08 -32.26 1.15
C ASP A 22 -16.97 -32.80 0.02
N ASP A 23 -16.42 -33.75 -0.74
CA ASP A 23 -17.07 -34.87 -1.44
C ASP A 23 -18.61 -34.78 -1.62
N SER A 24 -19.10 -33.74 -2.30
CA SER A 24 -20.51 -33.58 -2.63
C SER A 24 -20.63 -32.97 -4.02
N GLY A 25 -20.87 -33.85 -4.98
CA GLY A 25 -21.03 -33.51 -6.38
C GLY A 25 -22.34 -32.79 -6.64
N ASP A 26 -22.32 -31.48 -6.50
CA ASP A 26 -23.21 -30.58 -7.22
C ASP A 26 -22.36 -29.46 -7.84
N GLU A 27 -22.19 -29.57 -9.17
CA GLU A 27 -21.58 -28.56 -10.04
C GLU A 27 -22.49 -27.33 -10.17
N ASP A 28 -22.68 -26.59 -9.08
CA ASP A 28 -23.21 -25.23 -9.14
C ASP A 28 -22.09 -24.27 -8.69
N ASP A 29 -21.36 -23.75 -9.68
CA ASP A 29 -20.41 -22.63 -9.60
C ASP A 29 -21.16 -21.34 -9.22
N ASP A 30 -21.79 -21.33 -8.04
CA ASP A 30 -22.29 -20.12 -7.40
C ASP A 30 -21.11 -19.51 -6.64
N THR A 31 -20.10 -19.04 -7.39
CA THR A 31 -19.01 -18.24 -6.85
C THR A 31 -19.63 -17.02 -6.16
N SER A 32 -19.83 -17.10 -4.85
CA SER A 32 -20.36 -15.98 -4.09
C SER A 32 -19.40 -14.79 -4.24
N PRO A 33 -19.86 -13.60 -4.62
CA PRO A 33 -19.02 -12.41 -4.74
C PRO A 33 -18.41 -11.97 -3.39
N ASN A 34 -18.75 -12.65 -2.28
CA ASN A 34 -18.30 -12.30 -0.92
C ASN A 34 -16.96 -12.94 -0.51
N ASP A 35 -16.33 -13.75 -1.37
CA ASP A 35 -15.17 -14.56 -0.98
C ASP A 35 -13.81 -14.01 -1.46
N VAL A 36 -13.73 -12.69 -1.73
CA VAL A 36 -12.47 -12.01 -2.05
C VAL A 36 -11.84 -11.42 -0.79
N PHE A 37 -10.72 -12.00 -0.36
CA PHE A 37 -10.01 -11.64 0.87
C PHE A 37 -8.81 -10.71 0.64
N GLY A 38 -8.44 -10.48 -0.61
CA GLY A 38 -7.35 -9.59 -0.99
C GLY A 38 -7.26 -9.36 -2.48
N ILE A 39 -6.56 -8.30 -2.84
CA ILE A 39 -6.31 -7.86 -4.21
C ILE A 39 -4.90 -7.28 -4.33
N THR A 40 -4.21 -7.66 -5.39
CA THR A 40 -2.94 -7.05 -5.79
C THR A 40 -3.03 -6.69 -7.26
N THR A 41 -2.96 -5.41 -7.61
CA THR A 41 -3.11 -4.93 -8.99
C THR A 41 -2.37 -3.61 -9.20
N VAL A 42 -2.27 -3.17 -10.45
CA VAL A 42 -1.75 -1.85 -10.81
C VAL A 42 -2.68 -1.12 -11.77
N VAL A 43 -2.98 0.14 -11.47
CA VAL A 43 -3.76 1.03 -12.35
C VAL A 43 -2.82 2.03 -13.02
N ASN A 44 -2.83 2.13 -14.35
CA ASN A 44 -2.01 3.12 -15.05
C ASN A 44 -2.62 4.53 -14.92
N LEU A 45 -2.00 5.40 -14.14
CA LEU A 45 -2.46 6.78 -13.89
C LEU A 45 -2.14 7.75 -15.03
N THR A 46 -1.22 7.39 -15.92
CA THR A 46 -0.82 8.21 -17.07
C THR A 46 -1.69 7.92 -18.29
N ASP A 47 -1.89 6.65 -18.63
CA ASP A 47 -2.75 6.20 -19.74
C ASP A 47 -4.22 6.54 -19.48
N LYS A 48 -4.66 6.39 -18.23
CA LYS A 48 -6.06 6.62 -17.83
C LYS A 48 -6.33 8.03 -17.32
N GLN A 49 -5.42 8.98 -17.53
CA GLN A 49 -5.50 10.34 -16.98
C GLN A 49 -6.75 11.14 -17.39
N ASN A 50 -7.42 10.74 -18.48
CA ASN A 50 -8.65 11.38 -18.96
C ASN A 50 -9.92 10.87 -18.26
N LEU A 51 -9.82 9.80 -17.43
CA LEU A 51 -10.95 9.31 -16.65
C LEU A 51 -11.12 10.18 -15.40
N GLU A 52 -12.36 10.58 -15.11
CA GLU A 52 -12.67 11.47 -13.99
C GLU A 52 -12.12 10.96 -12.64
N CYS A 53 -12.28 9.66 -12.35
CA CYS A 53 -11.75 9.11 -11.10
C CYS A 53 -10.22 9.15 -10.99
N ILE A 54 -9.51 9.15 -12.13
CA ILE A 54 -8.05 9.29 -12.16
C ILE A 54 -7.65 10.75 -12.01
N GLN A 55 -8.39 11.68 -12.63
CA GLN A 55 -8.19 13.12 -12.43
C GLN A 55 -8.37 13.51 -10.97
N GLN A 56 -9.45 13.05 -10.34
CA GLN A 56 -9.72 13.26 -8.92
C GLN A 56 -8.61 12.68 -8.03
N LEU A 57 -8.15 11.45 -8.31
CA LEU A 57 -7.06 10.85 -7.55
C LEU A 57 -5.76 11.64 -7.69
N ARG A 58 -5.41 12.07 -8.91
CA ARG A 58 -4.19 12.84 -9.18
C ARG A 58 -4.22 14.18 -8.47
N GLN A 59 -5.37 14.85 -8.50
CA GLN A 59 -5.59 16.08 -7.76
C GLN A 59 -5.45 15.86 -6.25
N LEU A 60 -6.09 14.83 -5.70
CA LEU A 60 -5.99 14.48 -4.28
C LEU A 60 -4.54 14.22 -3.86
N LEU A 61 -3.76 13.48 -4.66
CA LEU A 61 -2.34 13.21 -4.38
C LEU A 61 -1.51 14.49 -4.34
N SER A 62 -1.75 15.43 -5.28
CA SER A 62 -1.10 16.75 -5.28
C SER A 62 -1.48 17.58 -4.07
N GLU A 63 -2.76 17.65 -3.71
CA GLU A 63 -3.27 18.42 -2.57
C GLU A 63 -2.71 17.88 -1.24
N LEU A 64 -2.75 16.57 -1.02
CA LEU A 64 -2.18 15.93 0.16
C LEU A 64 -0.67 16.13 0.26
N CYS A 65 0.05 16.08 -0.86
CA CYS A 65 1.48 16.36 -0.87
C CYS A 65 1.77 17.82 -0.55
N GLN A 66 0.93 18.75 -1.03
CA GLN A 66 1.06 20.17 -0.74
C GLN A 66 0.84 20.47 0.75
N GLU A 67 -0.11 19.78 1.38
CA GLU A 67 -0.44 19.98 2.79
C GLU A 67 0.55 19.30 3.74
N HIS A 68 1.02 18.10 3.40
CA HIS A 68 1.76 17.23 4.33
C HIS A 68 3.17 16.83 3.88
N GLY A 69 3.48 17.03 2.61
CA GLY A 69 4.78 16.73 2.02
C GLY A 69 5.81 17.85 2.20
N THR A 70 7.07 17.55 1.90
CA THR A 70 8.13 18.56 1.80
C THR A 70 8.08 19.26 0.44
N ASP A 71 8.76 20.40 0.29
CA ASP A 71 8.92 21.07 -1.02
C ASP A 71 9.51 20.13 -2.09
N GLN A 72 10.46 19.28 -1.67
CA GLN A 72 11.03 18.25 -2.55
C GLN A 72 9.98 17.21 -2.96
N SER A 73 9.15 16.75 -2.02
CA SER A 73 8.09 15.78 -2.32
C SER A 73 7.04 16.37 -3.26
N ASN A 74 6.69 17.64 -3.06
CA ASN A 74 5.80 18.39 -3.94
C ASN A 74 6.36 18.50 -5.36
N ALA A 75 7.64 18.85 -5.50
CA ALA A 75 8.29 18.92 -6.80
C ALA A 75 8.28 17.56 -7.51
N VAL A 76 8.53 16.46 -6.78
CA VAL A 76 8.50 15.09 -7.31
C VAL A 76 7.09 14.70 -7.75
N VAL A 77 6.08 14.85 -6.89
CA VAL A 77 4.68 14.49 -7.21
C VAL A 77 4.17 15.28 -8.41
N ASN A 78 4.36 16.60 -8.41
CA ASN A 78 3.86 17.44 -9.50
C ASN A 78 4.56 17.11 -10.83
N ASN A 79 5.86 16.81 -10.81
CA ASN A 79 6.57 16.37 -12.01
C ASN A 79 6.04 15.01 -12.51
N LEU A 80 5.94 14.01 -11.62
CA LEU A 80 5.48 12.67 -11.96
C LEU A 80 4.07 12.66 -12.53
N LEU A 81 3.17 13.47 -11.97
CA LEU A 81 1.82 13.57 -12.49
C LEU A 81 1.82 14.36 -13.80
N ALA A 82 2.52 15.48 -13.93
CA ALA A 82 2.49 16.28 -15.18
C ALA A 82 3.26 15.65 -16.36
N ASN A 83 4.21 14.74 -16.13
CA ASN A 83 5.10 14.21 -17.14
C ASN A 83 4.67 12.83 -17.65
N ASP A 84 4.04 12.82 -18.83
CA ASP A 84 3.59 11.58 -19.48
C ASP A 84 4.73 10.71 -20.06
N ALA A 85 5.97 11.20 -20.10
CA ALA A 85 7.11 10.45 -20.63
C ALA A 85 7.56 9.31 -19.71
N SER A 86 7.15 9.31 -18.45
CA SER A 86 7.45 8.25 -17.49
C SER A 86 6.14 7.76 -16.85
N PRO A 87 5.51 6.72 -17.42
CA PRO A 87 4.19 6.28 -16.96
C PRO A 87 4.19 5.91 -15.49
N VAL A 88 3.15 6.34 -14.78
CA VAL A 88 2.97 6.12 -13.34
C VAL A 88 1.90 5.07 -13.10
N GLY A 89 2.24 4.02 -12.35
CA GLY A 89 1.29 3.00 -11.90
C GLY A 89 0.87 3.24 -10.45
N LEU A 90 -0.42 3.19 -10.16
CA LEU A 90 -0.92 3.06 -8.79
C LEU A 90 -0.89 1.58 -8.41
N LEU A 91 0.06 1.20 -7.56
CA LEU A 91 0.17 -0.14 -7.02
C LEU A 91 -0.81 -0.30 -5.84
N ILE A 92 -1.74 -1.23 -5.97
CA ILE A 92 -2.73 -1.55 -4.94
C ILE A 92 -2.40 -2.96 -4.43
N ASN A 93 -2.15 -3.08 -3.14
CA ASN A 93 -1.96 -4.35 -2.45
C ASN A 93 -2.72 -4.29 -1.13
N GLU A 94 -3.86 -4.94 -1.09
CA GLU A 94 -4.78 -4.91 0.04
C GLU A 94 -5.25 -6.32 0.35
N ARG A 95 -5.31 -6.67 1.64
CA ARG A 95 -5.87 -7.93 2.12
C ARG A 95 -6.46 -7.74 3.51
N PHE A 96 -7.31 -8.67 3.92
CA PHE A 96 -7.76 -8.70 5.30
C PHE A 96 -6.61 -9.01 6.26
N ILE A 97 -6.69 -8.46 7.47
CA ILE A 97 -5.64 -8.56 8.50
C ILE A 97 -5.34 -10.00 8.94
N ASN A 98 -6.29 -10.91 8.77
CA ASN A 98 -6.16 -12.33 9.08
C ASN A 98 -5.50 -13.14 7.96
N ILE A 99 -5.26 -12.54 6.78
CA ILE A 99 -4.56 -13.21 5.69
C ILE A 99 -3.04 -13.09 5.88
N PRO A 100 -2.29 -14.21 5.91
CA PRO A 100 -0.85 -14.21 6.17
C PRO A 100 -0.04 -13.38 5.16
N ALA A 101 1.04 -12.75 5.63
CA ALA A 101 1.89 -11.92 4.77
C ALA A 101 2.57 -12.72 3.64
N GLN A 102 2.81 -14.02 3.82
CA GLN A 102 3.45 -14.89 2.84
C GLN A 102 2.75 -14.89 1.48
N ILE A 103 1.44 -14.62 1.44
CA ILE A 103 0.67 -14.57 0.19
C ILE A 103 1.08 -13.40 -0.71
N CYS A 104 1.66 -12.32 -0.17
CA CYS A 104 2.04 -11.17 -0.98
C CYS A 104 3.13 -11.52 -2.01
N VAL A 105 4.00 -12.49 -1.69
CA VAL A 105 5.12 -12.90 -2.56
C VAL A 105 4.62 -13.45 -3.89
N PRO A 106 3.79 -14.52 -3.95
CA PRO A 106 3.28 -15.02 -5.22
C PRO A 106 2.39 -13.99 -5.94
N LEU A 107 1.69 -13.11 -5.21
CA LEU A 107 0.87 -12.05 -5.80
C LEU A 107 1.73 -11.01 -6.53
N PHE A 108 2.79 -10.50 -5.91
CA PHE A 108 3.71 -9.56 -6.57
C PHE A 108 4.53 -10.23 -7.68
N GLU A 109 4.98 -11.48 -7.50
CA GLU A 109 5.65 -12.24 -8.56
C GLU A 109 4.73 -12.42 -9.78
N SER A 110 3.44 -12.68 -9.56
CA SER A 110 2.43 -12.80 -10.63
C SER A 110 2.21 -11.45 -11.31
N LEU A 111 2.01 -10.38 -10.54
CA LEU A 111 1.84 -9.02 -11.06
C LEU A 111 3.03 -8.58 -11.91
N SER A 112 4.27 -8.83 -11.46
CA SER A 112 5.49 -8.53 -12.26
C SER A 112 5.52 -9.28 -13.59
N LYS A 113 5.17 -10.59 -13.59
CA LYS A 113 5.10 -11.40 -14.81
C LYS A 113 4.00 -10.92 -15.76
N GLU A 114 2.84 -10.58 -15.22
CA GLU A 114 1.70 -10.06 -15.98
C GLU A 114 2.02 -8.71 -16.63
N MET A 115 2.63 -7.77 -15.89
CA MET A 115 3.08 -6.49 -16.45
C MET A 115 4.09 -6.68 -17.58
N LYS A 116 5.07 -7.60 -17.43
CA LYS A 116 6.04 -7.92 -18.49
C LYS A 116 5.35 -8.49 -19.73
N LYS A 117 4.43 -9.45 -19.58
CA LYS A 117 3.64 -10.00 -20.69
C LYS A 117 2.74 -8.95 -21.36
N ALA A 118 2.17 -8.05 -20.58
CA ALA A 118 1.34 -6.96 -21.10
C ALA A 118 2.20 -5.98 -21.91
N LYS A 119 3.40 -5.63 -21.43
CA LYS A 119 4.39 -4.83 -22.16
C LYS A 119 4.80 -5.48 -23.47
N GLU A 120 5.08 -6.79 -23.49
CA GLU A 120 5.40 -7.53 -24.72
C GLU A 120 4.27 -7.50 -25.76
N LYS A 121 3.01 -7.37 -25.30
CA LYS A 121 1.83 -7.19 -26.15
C LYS A 121 1.57 -5.73 -26.53
N ASN A 122 2.50 -4.81 -26.27
CA ASN A 122 2.38 -3.37 -26.48
C ASN A 122 1.21 -2.73 -25.72
N LEU A 123 0.84 -3.28 -24.55
CA LEU A 123 -0.11 -2.64 -23.64
C LEU A 123 0.63 -1.64 -22.74
N SER A 124 -0.09 -0.61 -22.28
CA SER A 124 0.42 0.47 -21.43
C SER A 124 0.73 0.02 -19.99
N PHE A 125 1.69 -0.89 -19.81
CA PHE A 125 2.16 -1.39 -18.49
C PHE A 125 3.68 -1.30 -18.32
N ASP A 126 4.33 -0.38 -19.07
CA ASP A 126 5.75 -0.06 -18.92
C ASP A 126 5.93 1.18 -18.03
N PHE A 127 5.96 0.97 -16.72
CA PHE A 127 5.98 2.06 -15.74
C PHE A 127 7.41 2.54 -15.46
N GLY A 128 7.57 3.86 -15.29
CA GLY A 128 8.79 4.45 -14.72
C GLY A 128 8.73 4.50 -13.19
N TYR A 129 7.54 4.69 -12.63
CA TYR A 129 7.31 4.84 -11.20
C TYR A 129 6.02 4.16 -10.75
N PHE A 130 6.01 3.73 -9.50
CA PHE A 130 4.83 3.30 -8.77
C PHE A 130 4.50 4.28 -7.65
N ILE A 131 3.21 4.53 -7.45
CA ILE A 131 2.67 5.15 -6.25
C ILE A 131 1.94 4.07 -5.46
N MET A 132 2.21 3.99 -4.16
CA MET A 132 1.53 3.08 -3.24
C MET A 132 0.99 3.85 -2.05
N ILE A 133 -0.21 3.50 -1.59
CA ILE A 133 -0.85 4.09 -0.40
C ILE A 133 -0.83 3.03 0.70
N CYS A 134 0.01 3.23 1.71
CA CYS A 134 0.19 2.29 2.81
C CYS A 134 -0.60 2.73 4.04
N LYS A 135 -1.05 1.74 4.82
CA LYS A 135 -1.83 1.97 6.05
C LYS A 135 -0.94 1.65 7.25
N LEU A 136 -0.71 2.65 8.10
CA LEU A 136 0.11 2.48 9.30
C LEU A 136 -0.52 3.15 10.51
N TYR A 137 -0.11 2.71 11.69
CA TYR A 137 -0.53 3.23 12.97
C TYR A 137 0.70 3.66 13.76
N LYS A 138 0.57 4.75 14.52
CA LYS A 138 1.63 5.26 15.38
C LYS A 138 1.17 5.27 16.83
N MET A 139 2.02 4.80 17.73
CA MET A 139 1.72 4.83 19.16
C MET A 139 1.73 6.27 19.69
N ASP A 140 0.70 6.64 20.45
CA ASP A 140 0.66 7.95 21.13
C ASP A 140 1.69 7.97 22.29
N ASN A 141 2.71 8.83 22.17
CA ASN A 141 3.84 8.95 23.12
C ASN A 141 3.48 9.47 24.53
N GLU A 142 2.19 9.65 24.84
CA GLU A 142 1.72 10.08 26.16
C GLU A 142 1.89 8.97 27.22
N ASN A 143 1.77 7.69 26.83
CA ASN A 143 1.88 6.55 27.75
C ASN A 143 3.32 6.06 27.98
N THR A 144 4.26 6.27 27.04
CA THR A 144 5.67 5.86 27.16
C THR A 144 6.48 6.71 28.16
N LYS A 145 5.95 7.84 28.63
CA LYS A 145 6.59 8.67 29.68
C LYS A 145 6.48 8.07 31.08
N LYS A 146 5.59 7.10 31.33
CA LYS A 146 5.45 6.47 32.65
C LYS A 146 6.46 5.34 32.91
N THR A 147 7.06 4.75 31.87
CA THR A 147 8.00 3.61 32.01
C THR A 147 9.48 4.00 31.86
N LYS A 148 9.82 5.16 31.29
CA LYS A 148 11.22 5.64 31.18
C LYS A 148 11.63 6.54 32.35
N LYS A 149 11.60 6.03 33.58
CA LYS A 149 12.33 6.59 34.74
C LYS A 149 13.41 5.62 35.22
N SER A 150 14.38 5.31 34.36
CA SER A 150 15.74 4.96 34.79
C SER A 150 16.69 5.01 33.59
N GLY A 151 17.78 5.80 33.70
CA GLY A 151 18.90 5.77 32.74
C GLY A 151 19.20 7.09 32.02
N LYS A 152 20.25 7.77 32.48
CA LYS A 152 20.91 8.94 31.87
C LYS A 152 21.56 8.60 30.52
N ASN A 153 21.28 9.38 29.46
CA ASN A 153 22.26 10.21 28.75
C ASN A 153 21.65 10.96 27.55
N LYS A 154 22.19 12.15 27.29
CA LYS A 154 21.69 13.16 26.34
C LYS A 154 22.30 12.98 24.92
N THR A 155 21.64 13.66 23.98
CA THR A 155 22.06 14.12 22.64
C THR A 155 22.03 13.13 21.47
N ALA A 156 20.83 12.96 20.91
CA ALA A 156 20.60 12.75 19.48
C ALA A 156 19.39 13.62 19.08
N PRO A 157 19.34 14.19 17.87
CA PRO A 157 18.16 14.91 17.41
C PRO A 157 16.97 13.95 17.41
N VAL A 158 15.87 14.37 18.02
CA VAL A 158 14.65 13.59 18.17
C VAL A 158 14.04 13.37 16.78
N THR A 159 14.41 12.29 16.09
CA THR A 159 13.46 11.61 15.22
C THR A 159 12.41 11.04 16.15
N GLN A 160 11.19 11.53 15.98
CA GLN A 160 10.04 11.20 16.78
C GLN A 160 9.59 9.78 16.40
N ASP A 161 10.42 8.78 16.69
CA ASP A 161 10.17 7.35 16.40
C ASP A 161 9.11 6.85 17.37
N SER A 162 7.88 7.28 17.10
CA SER A 162 6.69 6.59 17.55
C SER A 162 6.73 5.24 16.86
N GLU A 163 6.67 4.15 17.63
CA GLU A 163 6.70 2.80 17.08
C GLU A 163 5.60 2.66 16.02
N ILE A 164 6.01 2.36 14.79
CA ILE A 164 5.12 2.26 13.62
C ILE A 164 4.64 0.82 13.53
N LEU A 165 3.32 0.64 13.52
CA LEU A 165 2.67 -0.62 13.21
C LEU A 165 2.11 -0.55 11.79
N TRP A 166 2.65 -1.38 10.90
CA TRP A 166 2.16 -1.51 9.52
C TRP A 166 0.94 -2.43 9.47
N SER A 167 -0.07 -2.09 8.66
CA SER A 167 -1.21 -2.99 8.45
C SER A 167 -0.78 -4.25 7.68
N ASN A 168 0.10 -4.06 6.69
CA ASN A 168 0.74 -5.12 5.95
C ASN A 168 2.26 -5.05 6.21
N PRO A 169 2.88 -6.04 6.88
CA PRO A 169 4.29 -5.98 7.26
C PRO A 169 5.25 -5.76 6.09
N GLU A 170 4.94 -6.29 4.91
CA GLU A 170 5.79 -6.12 3.73
C GLU A 170 5.88 -4.67 3.22
N GLU A 171 4.90 -3.82 3.56
CA GLU A 171 4.90 -2.38 3.21
C GLU A 171 6.06 -1.63 3.87
N GLU A 172 6.59 -2.13 4.99
CA GLU A 172 7.79 -1.59 5.62
C GLU A 172 8.99 -1.60 4.66
N LEU A 173 9.13 -2.67 3.86
CA LEU A 173 10.23 -2.78 2.89
C LEU A 173 10.04 -1.83 1.71
N PHE A 174 8.78 -1.60 1.27
CA PHE A 174 8.48 -0.56 0.29
C PHE A 174 8.85 0.84 0.82
N ASP A 175 8.55 1.11 2.09
CA ASP A 175 8.86 2.39 2.73
C ASP A 175 10.37 2.66 2.82
N GLN A 176 11.17 1.62 3.10
CA GLN A 176 12.63 1.71 3.16
C GLN A 176 13.26 2.02 1.80
N GLU A 177 12.67 1.52 0.70
CA GLU A 177 13.20 1.68 -0.66
C GLU A 177 12.59 2.85 -1.43
N ALA A 178 11.58 3.53 -0.88
CA ALA A 178 10.88 4.64 -1.53
C ALA A 178 11.82 5.81 -1.86
N ASP A 179 11.69 6.34 -3.08
CA ASP A 179 12.45 7.52 -3.55
C ASP A 179 11.89 8.82 -2.95
N CYS A 180 10.59 8.84 -2.68
CA CYS A 180 9.89 9.94 -2.02
C CYS A 180 8.72 9.37 -1.23
N ARG A 181 8.46 9.96 -0.05
CA ARG A 181 7.33 9.60 0.80
C ARG A 181 6.82 10.80 1.58
N PHE A 182 5.52 10.81 1.81
CA PHE A 182 4.87 11.72 2.74
C PHE A 182 3.68 11.01 3.38
N GLU A 183 3.22 11.52 4.51
CA GLU A 183 2.17 10.87 5.29
C GLU A 183 1.22 11.88 5.91
N PHE A 184 0.00 11.45 6.19
CA PHE A 184 -1.03 12.27 6.77
C PHE A 184 -1.88 11.48 7.76
N CYS A 185 -2.34 12.17 8.80
CA CYS A 185 -3.15 11.59 9.86
C CYS A 185 -4.59 11.47 9.37
N VAL A 186 -5.19 10.28 9.51
CA VAL A 186 -6.59 10.06 9.14
C VAL A 186 -7.49 9.87 10.36
N LYS A 187 -7.03 10.27 11.56
CA LYS A 187 -7.79 10.13 12.81
C LYS A 187 -9.17 10.79 12.77
N ALA A 188 -9.30 11.91 12.05
CA ALA A 188 -10.57 12.62 11.90
C ALA A 188 -11.54 11.91 10.94
N GLU A 189 -11.03 11.04 10.06
CA GLU A 189 -11.77 10.35 9.00
C GLU A 189 -11.97 8.86 9.30
N SER A 190 -11.25 8.33 10.30
CA SER A 190 -11.30 6.93 10.68
C SER A 190 -12.44 6.66 11.66
N ASP A 191 -13.48 5.98 11.18
CA ASP A 191 -14.49 5.30 12.01
C ASP A 191 -13.95 3.95 12.55
N SER A 192 -12.62 3.73 12.47
CA SER A 192 -12.03 2.41 12.70
C SER A 192 -12.21 1.99 14.15
N GLY A 193 -12.77 0.80 14.37
CA GLY A 193 -12.87 0.18 15.69
C GLY A 193 -11.51 0.07 16.42
N LEU A 194 -10.38 0.17 15.73
CA LEU A 194 -9.05 0.25 16.35
C LEU A 194 -8.74 1.60 17.03
N SER A 195 -9.58 2.62 16.85
CA SER A 195 -9.46 3.93 17.52
C SER A 195 -10.05 3.97 18.93
N GLY A 196 -10.65 2.86 19.40
CA GLY A 196 -11.22 2.73 20.74
C GLY A 196 -10.20 2.28 21.79
N ARG A 197 -10.30 2.83 23.01
CA ARG A 197 -9.75 2.21 24.22
C ARG A 197 -10.67 1.02 24.57
N TRP A 198 -10.30 -0.19 24.15
CA TRP A 198 -11.08 -1.39 24.49
C TRP A 198 -10.80 -1.85 25.91
N MET A 199 -9.60 -1.58 26.42
CA MET A 199 -9.15 -1.87 27.79
C MET A 199 -8.49 -0.64 28.45
N GLU A 200 -8.47 -0.58 29.79
CA GLU A 200 -7.85 0.51 30.58
C GLU A 200 -6.34 0.69 30.29
N ASP A 201 -5.69 -0.37 29.79
CA ASP A 201 -4.26 -0.41 29.44
C ASP A 201 -3.97 -0.27 27.93
N ASP A 202 -4.98 -0.05 27.08
CA ASP A 202 -4.75 0.05 25.63
C ASP A 202 -3.97 1.32 25.28
N VAL A 203 -2.84 1.10 24.60
CA VAL A 203 -2.06 2.18 23.99
C VAL A 203 -2.87 2.72 22.81
N ALA A 204 -3.32 3.97 22.93
CA ALA A 204 -4.00 4.66 21.84
C ALA A 204 -3.06 4.74 20.62
N MET A 205 -3.56 4.24 19.49
CA MET A 205 -2.88 4.29 18.21
C MET A 205 -3.54 5.32 17.32
N THR A 206 -2.74 6.18 16.71
CA THR A 206 -3.24 7.15 15.72
C THR A 206 -3.06 6.58 14.32
N PRO A 207 -4.12 6.47 13.50
CA PRO A 207 -4.02 5.95 12.13
C PRO A 207 -3.48 6.99 11.17
N TYR A 208 -2.59 6.55 10.29
CA TYR A 208 -1.97 7.34 9.23
C TYR A 208 -2.12 6.64 7.88
N ARG A 209 -2.00 7.44 6.82
CA ARG A 209 -1.74 6.96 5.48
C ARG A 209 -0.39 7.50 5.04
N ARG A 210 0.40 6.65 4.40
CA ARG A 210 1.68 7.05 3.83
C ARG A 210 1.68 6.78 2.33
N ILE A 211 1.99 7.81 1.57
CA ILE A 211 2.15 7.73 0.12
C ILE A 211 3.63 7.45 -0.14
N LEU A 212 3.90 6.37 -0.86
CA LEU A 212 5.23 5.97 -1.29
C LEU A 212 5.35 6.12 -2.80
N ILE A 213 6.47 6.67 -3.24
CA ILE A 213 6.83 6.78 -4.65
C ILE A 213 8.10 5.98 -4.86
N LEU A 214 8.05 5.02 -5.77
CA LEU A 214 9.12 4.05 -6.01
C LEU A 214 9.43 3.97 -7.51
N SER A 215 10.70 4.05 -7.90
CA SER A 215 11.13 3.71 -9.25
C SER A 215 10.75 2.27 -9.58
N ALA A 216 10.15 2.05 -10.75
CA ALA A 216 9.66 0.73 -11.15
C ALA A 216 10.76 -0.35 -11.20
N ALA A 217 12.01 0.05 -11.46
CA ALA A 217 13.16 -0.84 -11.46
C ALA A 217 13.44 -1.50 -10.09
N LYS A 218 12.93 -0.91 -8.99
CA LYS A 218 13.12 -1.44 -7.63
C LYS A 218 12.12 -2.55 -7.28
N LEU A 219 11.04 -2.72 -8.04
CA LEU A 219 9.98 -3.68 -7.68
C LEU A 219 10.49 -5.13 -7.64
N ASP A 220 11.15 -5.61 -8.70
CA ASP A 220 11.62 -7.00 -8.76
C ASP A 220 12.65 -7.35 -7.67
N PRO A 221 13.69 -6.54 -7.41
CA PRO A 221 14.58 -6.74 -6.27
C PRO A 221 13.84 -6.74 -4.92
N LEU A 222 12.87 -5.83 -4.77
CA LEU A 222 12.10 -5.71 -3.53
C LEU A 222 11.23 -6.95 -3.27
N ILE A 223 10.64 -7.56 -4.31
CA ILE A 223 9.90 -8.82 -4.20
C ILE A 223 10.79 -9.93 -3.61
N GLN A 224 12.06 -10.01 -4.02
CA GLN A 224 12.99 -10.99 -3.45
C GLN A 224 13.27 -10.72 -1.97
N ARG A 225 13.45 -9.46 -1.60
CA ARG A 225 13.67 -9.07 -0.19
C ARG A 225 12.43 -9.34 0.68
N ILE A 226 11.22 -9.10 0.15
CA ILE A 226 9.96 -9.44 0.83
C ILE A 226 9.88 -10.94 1.05
N LYS A 227 10.24 -11.75 0.04
CA LYS A 227 10.27 -13.21 0.15
C LYS A 227 11.16 -13.70 1.28
N GLU A 228 12.35 -13.13 1.43
CA GLU A 228 13.25 -13.44 2.55
C GLU A 228 12.65 -13.01 3.88
N TYR A 229 12.06 -11.81 3.96
CA TYR A 229 11.46 -11.26 5.17
C TYR A 229 10.26 -12.06 5.69
N VAL A 230 9.38 -12.56 4.81
CA VAL A 230 8.19 -13.32 5.22
C VAL A 230 8.45 -14.82 5.41
N SER A 231 9.61 -15.32 4.97
CA SER A 231 10.02 -16.72 5.11
C SER A 231 10.92 -16.98 6.33
N GLY A 232 11.49 -15.92 6.91
CA GLY A 232 12.30 -15.99 8.14
C GLY A 232 11.46 -15.89 9.40
#